data_AF-A0A7C5SM13-F1
#
_entry.id   AF-A0A7C5SM13-F1
#
_cell.length_a   1.000
_cell.length_b   1.000
_cell.length_c   1.000
_cell.angle_alpha   90.00
_cell.angle_beta   90.00
_cell.angle_gamma   90.00
#
_symmetry.space_group_name_H-M   'P 1'
#
loop_
_entity.id
_entity.type
_entity.pdbx_description
1 polymer ?
#
loop_
_entity_poly.entity_id
_entity_poly.type
_entity_poly.pdbx_seq_one_letter_code
_entity_poly.pdbx_strand_id
1 'polypeptide(L)'
;MMQRTGKAWFVPPILTAMILLGMLRWGWAAPFRSPPEVEGYFALIAKKIDEIPYQIGPWLGVDIPVTPAATELLKPNKLVQRRYTNTETGEWFELLVVHCGDVRDMIGHYPPVCYPA
;
A
#
# COMPACT_ATOMS: atom_id res chain seq x y z
N MET A 1 -33.51 -36.67 -27.97
CA MET A 1 -33.46 -35.38 -28.72
C MET A 1 -34.14 -34.33 -27.85
N MET A 2 -33.38 -33.65 -26.98
CA MET A 2 -33.94 -32.78 -25.95
C MET A 2 -34.17 -31.38 -26.52
N GLN A 3 -35.45 -31.00 -26.67
CA GLN A 3 -35.85 -29.70 -27.19
C GLN A 3 -35.43 -28.59 -26.21
N ARG A 4 -34.41 -27.81 -26.58
CA ARG A 4 -34.07 -26.55 -25.90
C ARG A 4 -35.19 -25.55 -26.17
N THR A 5 -35.96 -25.22 -25.15
CA THR A 5 -36.98 -24.17 -25.19
C THR A 5 -36.31 -22.82 -25.43
N GLY A 6 -36.65 -22.14 -26.53
CA GLY A 6 -35.94 -20.94 -27.03
C GLY A 6 -35.88 -19.74 -26.08
N LYS A 7 -36.65 -19.73 -24.98
CA LYS A 7 -36.60 -18.69 -23.93
C LYS A 7 -35.57 -18.98 -22.83
N ALA A 8 -35.26 -20.25 -22.56
CA ALA A 8 -34.36 -20.62 -21.46
C ALA A 8 -32.86 -20.37 -21.78
N TRP A 9 -32.52 -20.18 -23.06
CA TRP A 9 -31.14 -19.92 -23.49
C TRP A 9 -30.60 -18.55 -23.03
N PHE A 10 -31.47 -17.56 -22.90
CA PHE A 10 -31.07 -16.21 -22.51
C PHE A 10 -31.06 -16.00 -20.99
N VAL A 11 -31.62 -16.94 -20.22
CA VAL A 11 -31.67 -16.83 -18.76
C VAL A 11 -30.27 -16.84 -18.13
N PRO A 12 -29.35 -17.77 -18.48
CA PRO A 12 -27.99 -17.76 -17.94
C PRO A 12 -27.20 -16.47 -18.24
N PRO A 13 -27.10 -15.96 -19.49
CA PRO A 13 -26.31 -14.75 -19.75
C PRO A 13 -26.92 -13.51 -19.09
N ILE A 14 -28.24 -13.42 -18.96
CA ILE A 14 -28.90 -12.30 -18.24
C ILE A 14 -28.57 -12.37 -16.75
N LEU A 15 -28.67 -13.54 -16.11
CA LEU A 15 -28.31 -13.71 -14.70
C LEU A 15 -26.84 -13.38 -14.47
N THR A 16 -25.93 -13.87 -15.32
CA THR A 16 -24.50 -13.54 -15.24
C THR A 16 -24.26 -12.04 -15.39
N ALA A 17 -24.91 -11.39 -16.36
CA ALA A 17 -24.79 -9.95 -16.54
C ALA A 17 -25.29 -9.18 -15.32
N MET A 18 -26.41 -9.59 -14.71
CA MET A 18 -26.92 -8.96 -13.49
C MET A 18 -25.99 -9.17 -12.29
N ILE A 19 -25.41 -10.36 -12.14
CA ILE A 19 -24.42 -10.63 -11.08
C ILE A 19 -23.18 -9.75 -11.30
N LEU A 20 -22.64 -9.68 -12.52
CA LEU A 20 -21.47 -8.86 -12.84
C LEU A 20 -21.74 -7.37 -12.64
N LEU A 21 -22.91 -6.87 -13.06
CA LEU A 21 -23.32 -5.49 -12.81
C LEU A 21 -23.50 -5.22 -11.32
N GLY A 22 -24.05 -6.17 -10.57
CA GLY A 22 -24.14 -6.10 -9.11
C GLY A 22 -22.76 -6.04 -8.45
N MET A 23 -21.81 -6.87 -8.89
CA MET A 23 -20.43 -6.89 -8.41
C MET A 23 -19.66 -5.62 -8.79
N LEU A 24 -19.84 -5.09 -10.01
CA LEU A 24 -19.26 -3.80 -10.40
C LEU A 24 -19.84 -2.67 -9.55
N ARG A 25 -21.17 -2.62 -9.41
CA ARG A 25 -21.86 -1.61 -8.59
C ARG A 25 -21.41 -1.69 -7.14
N TRP A 26 -21.26 -2.89 -6.59
CA TRP A 26 -20.78 -3.12 -5.24
C TRP A 26 -19.30 -2.74 -5.10
N GLY A 27 -18.43 -3.19 -6.00
CA GLY A 27 -17.00 -2.86 -5.97
C GLY A 27 -16.70 -1.37 -6.20
N TRP A 28 -17.57 -0.64 -6.90
CA TRP A 28 -17.47 0.82 -7.05
C TRP A 28 -18.11 1.59 -5.87
N ALA A 29 -19.19 1.08 -5.27
CA ALA A 29 -19.96 1.78 -4.23
C ALA A 29 -19.57 1.43 -2.80
N ALA A 30 -19.03 0.23 -2.62
CA ALA A 30 -18.13 -0.09 -1.54
C ALA A 30 -16.73 0.17 -2.08
N PRO A 31 -16.21 1.42 -2.03
CA PRO A 31 -14.79 1.49 -1.79
C PRO A 31 -14.58 0.58 -0.59
N PHE A 32 -13.52 -0.23 -0.61
CA PHE A 32 -12.98 -0.82 0.59
C PHE A 32 -12.47 0.37 1.45
N ARG A 33 -13.41 1.23 1.87
CA ARG A 33 -13.27 2.30 2.83
C ARG A 33 -12.86 1.52 4.04
N SER A 34 -11.57 1.62 4.30
CA SER A 34 -10.99 1.26 5.55
C SER A 34 -11.99 1.66 6.65
N PRO A 35 -12.39 0.76 7.55
CA PRO A 35 -13.34 1.07 8.62
C PRO A 35 -13.02 2.43 9.25
N PRO A 36 -13.99 3.19 9.80
CA PRO A 36 -13.73 4.50 10.40
C PRO A 36 -12.54 4.53 11.39
N GLU A 37 -12.26 3.39 12.01
CA GLU A 37 -11.14 3.15 12.92
C GLU A 37 -9.74 3.21 12.26
N VAL A 38 -9.66 3.04 10.93
CA VAL A 38 -8.41 2.95 10.19
C VAL A 38 -7.75 4.31 9.99
N GLU A 39 -8.51 5.39 9.88
CA GLU A 39 -7.93 6.74 9.85
C GLU A 39 -7.16 7.04 11.14
N GLY A 40 -7.71 6.64 12.29
CA GLY A 40 -7.05 6.75 13.58
C GLY A 40 -5.78 5.90 13.67
N TYR A 41 -5.83 4.67 13.14
CA TYR A 41 -4.66 3.80 13.03
C TYR A 41 -3.56 4.42 12.12
N PHE A 42 -3.93 4.94 10.95
CA PHE A 42 -2.99 5.57 10.02
C PHE A 42 -2.34 6.82 10.61
N ALA A 43 -3.09 7.65 11.32
CA ALA A 43 -2.56 8.81 12.03
C ALA A 43 -1.60 8.39 13.15
N LEU A 44 -1.93 7.33 13.91
CA LEU A 44 -1.06 6.77 14.93
C LEU A 44 0.27 6.29 14.33
N ILE A 45 0.22 5.51 13.24
CA ILE A 45 1.42 5.01 12.57
C ILE A 45 2.27 6.17 12.03
N ALA A 46 1.65 7.16 11.38
CA ALA A 46 2.36 8.33 10.88
C ALA A 46 3.11 9.05 12.00
N LYS A 47 2.44 9.27 13.14
CA LYS A 47 3.05 9.85 14.34
C LYS A 47 4.22 9.01 14.87
N LYS A 48 4.09 7.67 14.91
CA LYS A 48 5.17 6.78 15.36
C LYS A 48 6.39 6.81 14.44
N ILE A 49 6.18 6.96 13.13
CA ILE A 49 7.27 7.13 12.18
C ILE A 49 7.96 8.50 12.37
N ASP A 50 7.20 9.56 12.68
CA ASP A 50 7.77 10.88 13.01
C ASP A 50 8.57 10.88 14.31
N GLU A 51 8.27 9.98 15.25
CA GLU A 51 9.00 9.80 16.51
C GLU A 51 10.35 9.07 16.33
N ILE A 52 10.70 8.60 15.12
CA ILE A 52 12.03 8.00 14.86
C ILE A 52 13.08 9.07 15.21
N PRO A 53 14.03 8.78 16.12
CA PRO A 53 14.95 9.79 16.62
C PRO A 53 15.98 10.18 15.56
N TYR A 54 16.41 11.45 15.56
CA TYR A 54 17.53 11.90 14.74
C TYR A 54 18.89 11.47 15.31
N GLN A 55 18.95 10.98 16.54
CA GLN A 55 20.19 10.52 17.16
C GLN A 55 19.98 9.17 17.83
N ILE A 56 20.85 8.21 17.50
CA ILE A 56 20.86 6.86 18.07
C ILE A 56 22.30 6.54 18.47
N GLY A 57 22.65 6.73 19.75
CA GLY A 57 24.05 6.59 20.18
C GLY A 57 24.99 7.52 19.38
N PRO A 58 26.04 6.99 18.72
CA PRO A 58 26.98 7.79 17.90
C PRO A 58 26.43 8.12 16.49
N TRP A 59 25.22 7.65 16.15
CA TRP A 59 24.64 7.84 14.82
C TRP A 59 23.80 9.10 14.77
N LEU A 60 24.16 10.03 13.89
CA LEU A 60 23.40 11.25 13.60
C LEU A 60 22.64 11.08 12.28
N GLY A 61 21.33 11.23 12.36
CA GLY A 61 20.38 11.10 11.27
C GLY A 61 20.06 12.45 10.62
N VAL A 62 19.99 12.46 9.29
CA VAL A 62 19.51 13.59 8.50
C VAL A 62 18.51 13.06 7.49
N ASP A 63 17.31 13.67 7.44
CA ASP A 63 16.30 13.30 6.45
C ASP A 63 16.82 13.64 5.05
N ILE A 64 16.62 12.70 4.12
CA ILE A 64 17.01 12.86 2.72
C ILE A 64 15.76 12.82 1.84
N PRO A 65 15.76 13.57 0.73
CA PRO A 65 14.60 13.63 -0.16
C PRO A 65 14.32 12.26 -0.75
N VAL A 66 13.04 11.93 -0.74
CA VAL A 66 12.51 10.67 -1.25
C VAL A 66 12.32 10.82 -2.76
N THR A 67 12.53 9.75 -3.52
CA THR A 67 12.31 9.81 -4.97
C THR A 67 10.82 10.02 -5.28
N PRO A 68 10.47 10.91 -6.23
CA PRO A 68 9.07 11.11 -6.63
C PRO A 68 8.41 9.81 -7.10
N ALA A 69 9.17 8.96 -7.81
CA ALA A 69 8.72 7.65 -8.28
C ALA A 69 8.25 6.74 -7.14
N ALA A 70 8.97 6.69 -6.01
CA ALA A 70 8.56 5.89 -4.85
C ALA A 70 7.24 6.41 -4.24
N THR A 71 7.04 7.73 -4.22
CA THR A 71 5.83 8.34 -3.67
C THR A 71 4.62 8.11 -4.56
N GLU A 72 4.76 8.31 -5.87
CA GLU A 72 3.70 8.11 -6.86
C GLU A 72 3.22 6.66 -6.90
N LEU A 73 4.18 5.74 -6.81
CA LEU A 73 3.97 4.32 -6.95
C LEU A 73 3.37 3.67 -5.70
N LEU A 74 3.93 3.97 -4.53
CA LEU A 74 3.55 3.33 -3.26
C LEU A 74 2.39 4.04 -2.55
N LYS A 75 2.03 5.26 -2.98
CA LYS A 75 0.98 6.11 -2.37
C LYS A 75 0.98 6.04 -0.84
N PRO A 76 2.12 6.33 -0.20
CA PRO A 76 2.29 6.04 1.21
C PRO A 76 1.37 6.91 2.07
N ASN A 77 0.83 6.31 3.13
CA ASN A 77 0.25 7.08 4.24
C ASN A 77 1.36 7.89 4.94
N LYS A 78 2.54 7.28 5.10
CA LYS A 78 3.73 7.94 5.62
C LYS A 78 4.98 7.32 5.03
N LEU A 79 5.95 8.17 4.72
CA LEU A 79 7.25 7.76 4.21
C LEU A 79 8.34 8.64 4.83
N VAL A 80 9.38 8.01 5.38
CA VAL A 80 10.60 8.68 5.84
C VAL A 80 11.80 7.98 5.21
N GLN A 81 12.72 8.76 4.67
CA GLN A 81 14.05 8.31 4.28
C GLN A 81 15.08 9.15 5.02
N ARG A 82 15.95 8.49 5.78
CA ARG A 82 16.93 9.14 6.65
C ARG A 82 18.28 8.47 6.52
N ARG A 83 19.33 9.26 6.30
CA ARG A 83 20.71 8.78 6.36
C ARG A 83 21.26 8.98 7.76
N TYR A 84 21.79 7.92 8.35
CA TYR A 84 22.55 7.99 9.59
C TYR A 84 24.04 7.92 9.29
N THR A 85 24.81 8.78 9.94
CA THR A 85 26.28 8.77 9.88
C THR A 85 26.82 8.65 11.29
N ASN A 86 27.73 7.69 11.51
CA ASN A 86 28.45 7.54 12.76
C ASN A 86 29.43 8.71 12.91
N THR A 87 29.28 9.51 13.94
CA THR A 87 30.11 10.70 14.16
C THR A 87 31.55 10.38 14.55
N GLU A 88 31.83 9.15 14.98
CA GLU A 88 33.15 8.68 15.41
C GLU A 88 33.91 7.98 14.28
N THR A 89 33.23 7.13 13.51
CA THR A 89 33.86 6.32 12.44
C THR A 89 33.65 6.86 11.03
N GLY A 90 32.64 7.72 10.83
CA GLY A 90 32.24 8.22 9.51
C GLY A 90 31.45 7.20 8.66
N GLU A 91 31.21 6.00 9.18
CA GLU A 91 30.36 4.99 8.53
C GLU A 91 28.92 5.48 8.41
N TRP A 92 28.17 4.97 7.42
CA TRP A 92 26.81 5.43 7.18
C TRP A 92 25.88 4.30 6.73
N PHE A 93 24.59 4.50 6.98
CA PHE A 93 23.51 3.68 6.42
C PHE A 93 22.27 4.55 6.15
N GLU A 94 21.35 4.04 5.34
CA GLU A 94 20.06 4.68 5.09
C GLU A 94 18.93 3.84 5.65
N LEU A 95 18.02 4.50 6.36
CA LEU A 95 16.76 3.94 6.84
C LEU A 95 15.64 4.46 5.93
N LEU A 96 14.94 3.55 5.28
CA LEU A 96 13.70 3.83 4.56
C LEU A 96 12.56 3.16 5.31
N VAL A 97 11.56 3.94 5.71
CA VAL A 97 10.31 3.45 6.28
C VAL A 97 9.17 3.90 5.39
N VAL A 98 8.42 2.93 4.85
CA VAL A 98 7.23 3.17 4.04
C VAL A 98 6.05 2.47 4.68
N HIS A 99 4.99 3.20 4.95
CA HIS A 99 3.70 2.61 5.31
C HIS A 99 2.67 2.95 4.24
N CYS A 100 2.18 1.94 3.54
CA CYS A 100 1.09 2.03 2.58
C CYS A 100 -0.24 1.78 3.28
N GLY A 101 -1.25 2.60 3.03
CA GLY A 101 -2.60 2.38 3.55
C GLY A 101 -3.33 1.22 2.87
N ASP A 102 -2.85 0.81 1.69
CA ASP A 102 -3.40 -0.28 0.90
C ASP A 102 -2.29 -1.24 0.49
N VAL A 103 -2.46 -2.52 0.78
CA VAL A 103 -1.47 -3.56 0.44
C VAL A 103 -1.29 -3.69 -1.08
N ARG A 104 -2.29 -3.28 -1.86
CA ARG A 104 -2.26 -3.33 -3.33
C ARG A 104 -1.28 -2.33 -3.93
N ASP A 105 -1.02 -1.23 -3.24
CA ASP A 105 0.01 -0.26 -3.66
C ASP A 105 1.44 -0.83 -3.45
N MET A 106 1.58 -1.97 -2.76
CA MET A 106 2.84 -2.71 -2.65
C MET A 106 2.96 -3.88 -3.65
N ILE A 107 1.89 -4.21 -4.38
CA ILE A 107 1.91 -5.31 -5.36
C ILE A 107 2.84 -4.96 -6.52
N GLY A 108 3.80 -5.84 -6.79
CA GLY A 108 4.84 -5.60 -7.81
C GLY A 108 6.08 -4.84 -7.30
N HIS A 109 6.06 -4.37 -6.05
CA HIS A 109 7.19 -3.68 -5.39
C HIS A 109 7.85 -4.55 -4.33
N TYR A 110 8.26 -5.74 -4.75
CA TYR A 110 9.20 -6.54 -3.99
C TYR A 110 10.61 -5.99 -4.28
N PRO A 111 11.33 -5.45 -3.28
CA PRO A 111 12.72 -5.03 -3.47
C PRO A 111 13.58 -6.29 -3.47
N PRO A 112 14.09 -6.75 -4.64
CA PRO A 112 14.79 -8.03 -4.75
C PRO A 112 16.10 -8.07 -3.95
N VAL A 113 16.65 -6.90 -3.64
CA VAL A 113 17.85 -6.75 -2.80
C VAL A 113 17.52 -6.90 -1.31
N CYS A 114 16.34 -6.46 -0.85
CA CYS A 114 16.01 -6.42 0.57
C CYS A 114 15.41 -7.73 1.11
N TYR A 115 14.85 -8.57 0.23
CA TYR A 115 14.19 -9.82 0.61
C TYR A 115 14.59 -10.99 -0.28
N PRO A 116 15.89 -11.27 -0.53
CA PRO A 116 16.31 -12.31 -1.48
C PRO A 116 15.53 -13.62 -1.25
N ALA A 117 14.96 -14.16 -2.33
CA ALA A 117 14.14 -15.38 -2.31
C ALA A 117 14.94 -16.62 -1.88
#